data_AF-A0A8J3WHN5-F1
#
_entry.id   AF-A0A8J3WHN5-F1
#
_cell.length_a   1.000
_cell.length_b   1.000
_cell.length_c   1.000
_cell.angle_alpha   90.00
_cell.angle_beta   90.00
_cell.angle_gamma   90.00
#
_symmetry.space_group_name_H-M   'P 1'
#
loop_
_entity.id
_entity.type
_entity.pdbx_description
1 polymer ?
#
loop_
_entity_poly.entity_id
_entity_poly.type
_entity_poly.pdbx_seq_one_letter_code
_entity_poly.pdbx_strand_id
1 'polypeptide(L)'
;MSEGLHLITMTLMWMAVIWRAPAVRSPGAARALWVTLLAIAIAWSMSDPTVLGPLLERIDRLAGWPAVSLAKRCIAVAAAAGLAAFTLRLTGRPSWPLYAAAAAATAVMLSAHAAAGHDIGKIAEWDGSAAELTYFTVYEGFVVLSAAIAGLSALRHACSAHADPWYIRIGLGLFGASIAAWVPTGASVLITLWLEGPGAYVDGSTRLPMALTLLGMTAGSVIPAIGVLVRRRHRRQLLASLTPLHAAITAAFPGQAMALEPGADLDTRLMRTLIEIRDGLLMLARYMDQPLSGDVAAAATWVHTALDRHRDGHLAATGRGGTATLTVAHHADLAAELTWLAAVSSVYAAPAAAPSPPLRLARALSTLTNPKILGGGLPILAGAILGAGPGLEWGAAAALLCAGLPIAAFHAGGGTYKRGRARLAPLLLATATLIMGLAVLLVVHAPAYVIEVMITLLVMLVVLAPIMTRWDISWHSATAAVCVTWAVLRIGPAAGTAAILIVACAWARVRLGEHTPAQTIAGTALGTAVAAAILTLPL
;
A
#
# COMPACT_ATOMS: atom_id res chain seq x y z
N MET A 1 24.76 -11.53 10.37
CA MET A 1 23.44 -10.90 10.07
C MET A 1 22.40 -11.63 10.89
N SER A 2 21.52 -10.92 11.62
CA SER A 2 20.43 -11.58 12.35
C SER A 2 19.46 -12.23 11.36
N GLU A 3 18.97 -13.43 11.67
CA GLU A 3 17.93 -14.12 10.88
C GLU A 3 16.73 -13.21 10.60
N GLY A 4 16.39 -12.35 11.57
CA GLY A 4 15.34 -11.34 11.44
C GLY A 4 15.52 -10.39 10.26
N LEU A 5 16.72 -9.87 9.98
CA LEU A 5 16.94 -8.94 8.87
C LEU A 5 16.76 -9.62 7.50
N HIS A 6 17.20 -10.87 7.37
CA HIS A 6 17.03 -11.66 6.15
C HIS A 6 15.55 -11.85 5.83
N LEU A 7 14.79 -12.26 6.84
CA LEU A 7 13.37 -12.56 6.75
C LEU A 7 12.51 -11.30 6.53
N ILE A 8 12.83 -10.18 7.20
CA ILE A 8 12.19 -8.88 6.96
C ILE A 8 12.39 -8.47 5.50
N THR A 9 13.62 -8.57 4.99
CA THR A 9 13.94 -8.19 3.61
C THR A 9 13.18 -9.08 2.62
N MET A 10 13.16 -10.40 2.84
CA MET A 10 12.41 -11.35 2.03
C MET A 10 10.91 -11.05 2.02
N THR A 11 10.32 -10.80 3.19
CA THR A 11 8.90 -10.49 3.34
C THR A 11 8.53 -9.20 2.61
N LEU A 12 9.32 -8.14 2.79
CA LEU A 12 9.09 -6.85 2.12
C LEU A 12 9.19 -6.99 0.60
N MET A 13 10.14 -7.77 0.08
CA MET A 13 10.25 -8.04 -1.35
C MET A 13 9.01 -8.75 -1.90
N TRP A 14 8.56 -9.82 -1.25
CA TRP A 14 7.34 -10.53 -1.67
C TRP A 14 6.09 -9.66 -1.59
N MET A 15 5.98 -8.81 -0.56
CA MET A 15 4.90 -7.82 -0.48
C MET A 15 4.93 -6.83 -1.66
N ALA A 16 6.10 -6.34 -2.04
CA ALA A 16 6.23 -5.44 -3.19
C ALA A 16 5.87 -6.13 -4.52
N VAL A 17 6.24 -7.40 -4.69
CA VAL A 17 5.86 -8.23 -5.85
C VAL A 17 4.35 -8.40 -5.93
N ILE A 18 3.70 -8.76 -4.81
CA ILE A 18 2.24 -8.96 -4.74
C ILE A 18 1.50 -7.64 -4.99
N TRP A 19 1.92 -6.56 -4.33
CA TRP A 19 1.35 -5.23 -4.51
C TRP A 19 1.39 -4.77 -5.97
N ARG A 20 2.48 -5.09 -6.67
CA ARG A 20 2.69 -4.73 -8.08
C ARG A 20 2.13 -5.74 -9.08
N ALA A 21 1.43 -6.79 -8.65
CA ALA A 21 0.84 -7.80 -9.54
C ALA A 21 -0.01 -7.24 -10.70
N PRO A 22 -0.77 -6.12 -10.56
CA PRO A 22 -1.46 -5.53 -11.70
C PRO A 22 -0.54 -5.11 -12.85
N ALA A 23 0.74 -4.80 -12.57
CA ALA A 23 1.74 -4.41 -13.56
C ALA A 23 2.13 -5.55 -14.51
N VAL A 24 1.78 -6.80 -14.21
CA VAL A 24 1.95 -7.96 -15.11
C VAL A 24 1.28 -7.72 -16.45
N ARG A 25 0.11 -7.07 -16.43
CA ARG A 25 -0.69 -6.76 -17.62
C ARG A 25 -0.30 -5.43 -18.28
N SER A 26 0.62 -4.67 -17.68
CA SER A 26 1.06 -3.40 -18.24
C SER A 26 2.16 -3.60 -19.30
N PRO A 27 2.14 -2.88 -20.42
CA PRO A 27 3.25 -2.90 -21.36
C PRO A 27 4.48 -2.14 -20.82
N GLY A 28 5.66 -2.45 -21.35
CA GLY A 28 6.86 -1.62 -21.17
C GLY A 28 7.61 -1.79 -19.83
N ALA A 29 7.91 -0.67 -19.17
CA ALA A 29 8.82 -0.60 -18.02
C ALA A 29 8.21 -1.19 -16.72
N ALA A 30 6.89 -1.04 -16.51
CA ALA A 30 6.23 -1.52 -15.31
C ALA A 30 6.27 -3.05 -15.16
N ARG A 31 6.05 -3.78 -16.26
CA ARG A 31 6.17 -5.25 -16.31
C ARG A 31 7.62 -5.71 -16.14
N ALA A 32 8.57 -5.01 -16.75
CA ALA A 32 9.99 -5.32 -16.59
C ALA A 32 10.42 -5.23 -15.12
N LEU A 33 10.06 -4.14 -14.42
CA LEU A 33 10.34 -4.00 -12.99
C LEU A 33 9.69 -5.10 -12.14
N TRP A 34 8.43 -5.48 -12.45
CA TRP A 34 7.75 -6.54 -11.72
C TRP A 34 8.44 -7.90 -11.87
N VAL A 35 8.80 -8.28 -13.10
CA VAL A 35 9.51 -9.54 -13.38
C VAL A 35 10.87 -9.56 -12.68
N THR A 36 11.59 -8.44 -12.69
CA THR A 36 12.87 -8.30 -11.98
C THR A 36 12.70 -8.49 -10.47
N LEU A 37 11.73 -7.79 -9.84
CA LEU A 37 11.48 -7.91 -8.41
C LEU A 37 11.09 -9.35 -8.02
N LEU A 38 10.29 -10.03 -8.84
CA LEU A 38 9.93 -11.43 -8.65
C LEU A 38 11.17 -12.34 -8.72
N ALA A 39 12.02 -12.15 -9.73
CA ALA A 39 13.25 -12.94 -9.89
C ALA A 39 14.21 -12.76 -8.70
N ILE A 40 14.39 -11.52 -8.22
CA ILE A 40 15.20 -11.25 -7.03
C ILE A 40 14.57 -11.87 -5.78
N ALA A 41 13.24 -11.75 -5.59
CA ALA A 41 12.56 -12.35 -4.45
C ALA A 41 12.72 -13.87 -4.41
N ILE A 42 12.60 -14.54 -5.57
CA ILE A 42 12.83 -15.99 -5.71
C ILE A 42 14.29 -16.33 -5.36
N ALA A 43 15.26 -15.65 -5.96
CA ALA A 43 16.69 -15.90 -5.72
C ALA A 43 17.10 -15.65 -4.25
N TRP A 44 16.53 -14.62 -3.62
CA TRP A 44 16.72 -14.33 -2.21
C TRP A 44 16.10 -15.42 -1.32
N SER A 45 14.90 -15.89 -1.65
CA SER A 45 14.24 -16.99 -0.92
C SER A 45 15.02 -18.31 -1.01
N MET A 46 15.63 -18.59 -2.17
CA MET A 46 16.50 -19.75 -2.37
C MET A 46 17.83 -19.64 -1.57
N SER A 47 18.12 -18.49 -0.98
CA SER A 47 19.31 -18.29 -0.14
C SER A 47 19.07 -18.64 1.32
N ASP A 48 17.82 -18.86 1.72
CA ASP A 48 17.45 -19.16 3.11
C ASP A 48 17.43 -20.68 3.34
N PRO A 49 18.39 -21.22 4.13
CA PRO A 49 18.44 -22.65 4.44
C PRO A 49 17.27 -23.10 5.33
N THR A 50 16.59 -22.19 6.04
CA THR A 50 15.52 -22.52 6.98
C THR A 50 14.17 -22.75 6.32
N VAL A 51 13.87 -21.98 5.25
CA VAL A 51 12.53 -21.99 4.62
C VAL A 51 12.46 -22.98 3.46
N LEU A 52 13.44 -22.96 2.56
CA LEU A 52 13.43 -23.81 1.36
C LEU A 52 14.55 -24.86 1.34
N GLY A 53 15.50 -24.83 2.28
CA GLY A 53 16.68 -25.71 2.31
C GLY A 53 16.36 -27.20 2.08
N PRO A 54 15.46 -27.83 2.86
CA PRO A 54 15.15 -29.26 2.71
C PRO A 54 14.59 -29.62 1.32
N LEU A 55 13.80 -28.71 0.73
CA LEU A 55 13.23 -28.89 -0.60
C LEU A 55 14.31 -28.74 -1.68
N LEU A 56 15.14 -27.70 -1.56
CA LEU A 56 16.22 -27.40 -2.51
C LEU A 56 17.28 -28.52 -2.52
N GLU A 57 17.67 -29.02 -1.35
CA GLU A 57 18.54 -30.19 -1.26
C GLU A 57 17.92 -31.44 -1.90
N ARG A 58 16.60 -31.61 -1.77
CA ARG A 58 15.90 -32.71 -2.44
C ARG A 58 15.94 -32.57 -3.96
N ILE A 59 15.82 -31.35 -4.48
CA ILE A 59 15.95 -31.06 -5.91
C ILE A 59 17.35 -31.41 -6.40
N ASP A 60 18.41 -30.97 -5.70
CA ASP A 60 19.79 -31.29 -6.07
C ASP A 60 20.06 -32.81 -6.02
N ARG A 61 19.54 -33.51 -4.99
CA ARG A 61 19.63 -34.98 -4.89
C ARG A 61 18.92 -35.69 -6.04
N LEU A 62 17.75 -35.22 -6.46
CA LEU A 62 17.01 -35.80 -7.59
C LEU A 62 17.64 -35.49 -8.94
N ALA A 63 18.21 -34.29 -9.09
CA ALA A 63 18.92 -33.88 -10.29
C ALA A 63 20.23 -34.67 -10.46
N GLY A 64 20.88 -35.06 -9.37
CA GLY A 64 22.18 -35.73 -9.38
C GLY A 64 23.35 -34.78 -9.62
N TRP A 65 23.11 -33.47 -9.58
CA TRP A 65 24.07 -32.38 -9.78
C TRP A 65 23.52 -31.11 -9.11
N PRO A 66 24.35 -30.07 -8.84
CA PRO A 66 23.98 -28.89 -8.05
C PRO A 66 23.11 -27.89 -8.84
N ALA A 67 21.90 -28.32 -9.23
CA ALA A 67 20.98 -27.58 -10.07
C ALA A 67 20.49 -26.27 -9.43
N VAL A 68 20.32 -26.25 -8.11
CA VAL A 68 19.79 -25.09 -7.38
C VAL A 68 20.78 -23.92 -7.39
N SER A 69 22.08 -24.17 -7.17
CA SER A 69 23.10 -23.12 -7.11
C SER A 69 23.28 -22.43 -8.47
N LEU A 70 23.27 -23.23 -9.55
CA LEU A 70 23.32 -22.74 -10.92
C LEU A 70 22.05 -21.96 -11.28
N ALA A 71 20.87 -22.53 -11.01
CA ALA A 71 19.59 -21.87 -11.29
C ALA A 71 19.49 -20.52 -10.59
N LYS A 72 19.88 -20.45 -9.31
CA LYS A 72 19.92 -19.20 -8.54
C LYS A 72 20.76 -18.13 -9.22
N ARG A 73 21.97 -18.48 -9.67
CA ARG A 73 22.90 -17.53 -10.31
C ARG A 73 22.38 -17.10 -11.71
N CYS A 74 21.77 -18.00 -12.48
CA CYS A 74 21.10 -17.65 -13.74
C CYS A 74 19.91 -16.70 -13.52
N ILE A 75 19.08 -16.95 -12.50
CA ILE A 75 17.98 -16.06 -12.11
C ILE A 75 18.52 -14.67 -11.72
N ALA A 76 19.63 -14.62 -10.98
CA ALA A 76 20.26 -13.37 -10.57
C ALA A 76 20.82 -12.57 -11.77
N VAL A 77 21.44 -13.23 -12.76
CA VAL A 77 21.88 -12.59 -14.01
C VAL A 77 20.69 -12.01 -14.78
N ALA A 78 19.62 -12.78 -14.94
CA ALA A 78 18.39 -12.30 -15.60
C ALA A 78 17.75 -11.12 -14.85
N ALA A 79 17.74 -11.17 -13.52
CA ALA A 79 17.25 -10.09 -12.67
C ALA A 79 18.09 -8.82 -12.81
N ALA A 80 19.42 -8.93 -12.77
CA ALA A 80 20.33 -7.80 -12.92
C ALA A 80 20.15 -7.11 -14.28
N ALA A 81 20.03 -7.89 -15.36
CA ALA A 81 19.75 -7.38 -16.70
C ALA A 81 18.38 -6.70 -16.77
N GLY A 82 17.35 -7.32 -16.19
CA GLY A 82 16.00 -6.76 -16.12
C GLY A 82 15.95 -5.43 -15.34
N LEU A 83 16.75 -5.32 -14.29
CA LEU A 83 16.87 -4.11 -13.46
C LEU A 83 17.48 -2.94 -14.25
N ALA A 84 18.61 -3.18 -14.91
CA ALA A 84 19.26 -2.19 -15.77
C ALA A 84 18.39 -1.84 -16.99
N ALA A 85 17.70 -2.83 -17.57
CA ALA A 85 16.78 -2.62 -18.68
C ALA A 85 15.60 -1.72 -18.30
N PHE A 86 15.04 -1.92 -17.11
CA PHE A 86 13.96 -1.10 -16.58
C PHE A 86 14.36 0.38 -16.51
N THR A 87 15.50 0.69 -15.91
CA THR A 87 15.92 2.08 -15.70
C THR A 87 16.38 2.75 -17.00
N LEU A 88 16.99 2.00 -17.93
CA LEU A 88 17.29 2.52 -19.27
C LEU A 88 16.00 2.88 -20.05
N ARG A 89 14.95 2.06 -19.94
CA ARG A 89 13.64 2.36 -20.57
C ARG A 89 13.02 3.65 -20.03
N LEU A 90 13.20 3.98 -18.75
CA LEU A 90 12.75 5.27 -18.19
C LEU A 90 13.45 6.47 -18.84
N THR A 91 14.67 6.27 -19.34
CA THR A 91 15.46 7.30 -20.03
C THR A 91 15.31 7.26 -21.56
N GLY A 92 14.41 6.44 -22.10
CA GLY A 92 14.22 6.27 -23.54
C GLY A 92 15.36 5.53 -24.26
N ARG A 93 16.26 4.87 -23.52
CA ARG A 93 17.41 4.15 -24.08
C ARG A 93 17.05 2.70 -24.43
N PRO A 94 17.67 2.13 -25.49
CA PRO A 94 17.47 0.73 -25.83
C PRO A 94 17.95 -0.18 -24.70
N SER A 95 17.19 -1.23 -24.43
CA SER A 95 17.45 -2.19 -23.33
C SER A 95 17.69 -3.62 -23.81
N TRP A 96 17.46 -3.91 -25.09
CA TRP A 96 17.70 -5.23 -25.67
C TRP A 96 19.16 -5.72 -25.55
N PRO A 97 20.21 -4.86 -25.62
CA PRO A 97 21.59 -5.34 -25.52
C PRO A 97 21.89 -5.98 -24.15
N LEU A 98 21.20 -5.56 -23.09
CA LEU A 98 21.37 -6.13 -21.75
C LEU A 98 20.87 -7.58 -21.68
N TYR A 99 19.78 -7.90 -22.36
CA TYR A 99 19.27 -9.27 -22.42
C TYR A 99 20.17 -10.17 -23.28
N ALA A 100 20.71 -9.64 -24.38
CA ALA A 100 21.70 -10.36 -25.18
C ALA A 100 22.99 -10.63 -24.37
N ALA A 101 23.49 -9.63 -23.64
CA ALA A 101 24.63 -9.78 -22.76
C ALA A 101 24.37 -10.75 -21.60
N ALA A 102 23.16 -10.74 -21.03
CA ALA A 102 22.74 -11.70 -20.00
C ALA A 102 22.72 -13.14 -20.53
N ALA A 103 22.21 -13.34 -21.75
CA ALA A 103 22.20 -14.65 -22.41
C ALA A 103 23.64 -15.13 -22.70
N ALA A 104 24.51 -14.25 -23.17
CA ALA A 104 25.93 -14.55 -23.38
C ALA A 104 26.65 -14.90 -22.06
N ALA A 105 26.45 -14.10 -21.01
CA ALA A 105 27.00 -14.36 -19.68
C ALA A 105 26.52 -15.70 -19.13
N THR A 106 25.23 -16.01 -19.28
CA THR A 106 24.66 -17.31 -18.88
C THR A 106 25.29 -18.46 -19.67
N ALA A 107 25.47 -18.33 -20.99
CA ALA A 107 26.09 -19.36 -21.81
C ALA A 107 27.57 -19.61 -21.40
N VAL A 108 28.32 -18.55 -21.10
CA VAL A 108 29.70 -18.67 -20.60
C VAL A 108 29.73 -19.33 -19.23
N MET A 109 28.83 -18.94 -18.32
CA MET A 109 28.71 -19.59 -17.00
C MET A 109 28.37 -21.08 -17.13
N LEU A 110 27.44 -21.46 -18.01
CA LEU A 110 27.10 -22.86 -18.25
C LEU A 110 28.28 -23.65 -18.81
N SER A 111 29.03 -23.05 -19.75
CA SER A 111 30.20 -23.68 -20.37
C SER A 111 31.34 -23.85 -19.35
N ALA A 112 31.59 -22.84 -18.52
CA ALA A 112 32.57 -22.90 -17.45
C ALA A 112 32.18 -23.93 -16.38
N HIS A 113 30.90 -24.02 -16.03
CA HIS A 113 30.39 -25.05 -15.11
C HIS A 113 30.60 -26.46 -15.66
N ALA A 114 30.29 -26.69 -16.93
CA ALA A 114 30.53 -27.97 -17.58
C ALA A 114 32.04 -28.32 -17.66
N ALA A 115 32.91 -27.31 -17.87
CA ALA A 115 34.35 -27.51 -17.98
C ALA A 115 35.04 -27.83 -16.65
N ALA A 116 34.53 -27.32 -15.52
CA ALA A 116 35.09 -27.64 -14.20
C ALA A 116 34.87 -29.10 -13.80
N GLY A 117 33.77 -29.73 -14.26
CA GLY A 117 33.48 -31.14 -13.99
C GLY A 117 33.13 -31.46 -12.52
N HIS A 118 32.96 -30.45 -11.67
CA HIS A 118 32.58 -30.57 -10.26
C HIS A 118 31.70 -29.39 -9.80
N ASP A 119 31.24 -29.42 -8.54
CA ASP A 119 30.28 -28.46 -8.00
C ASP A 119 30.92 -27.09 -7.63
N ILE A 120 30.93 -26.16 -8.59
CA ILE A 120 31.33 -24.74 -8.40
C ILE A 120 30.37 -23.98 -7.43
N GLY A 121 29.28 -24.60 -6.97
CA GLY A 121 28.33 -24.04 -6.02
C GLY A 121 28.87 -24.01 -4.58
N LYS A 122 29.73 -24.97 -4.22
CA LYS A 122 30.39 -25.05 -2.90
C LYS A 122 31.70 -24.29 -2.94
N ILE A 123 31.59 -22.99 -2.70
CA ILE A 123 32.68 -21.99 -2.70
C ILE A 123 33.94 -22.43 -1.90
N ALA A 124 33.80 -23.35 -0.94
CA ALA A 124 34.84 -23.67 0.04
C ALA A 124 36.04 -24.50 -0.48
N GLU A 125 35.99 -25.07 -1.70
CA GLU A 125 37.03 -25.97 -2.21
C GLU A 125 37.53 -25.52 -3.59
N TRP A 126 38.03 -24.28 -3.69
CA TRP A 126 38.65 -23.80 -4.93
C TRP A 126 39.88 -24.65 -5.29
N ASP A 127 39.87 -25.25 -6.47
CA ASP A 127 40.91 -26.15 -6.96
C ASP A 127 42.00 -25.47 -7.81
N GLY A 128 41.91 -24.14 -8.00
CA GLY A 128 42.79 -23.38 -8.89
C GLY A 128 42.37 -23.37 -10.36
N SER A 129 41.23 -23.93 -10.72
CA SER A 129 40.82 -24.04 -12.12
C SER A 129 40.42 -22.69 -12.74
N ALA A 130 40.84 -22.49 -14.00
CA ALA A 130 40.47 -21.33 -14.79
C ALA A 130 38.95 -21.28 -15.09
N ALA A 131 38.29 -22.45 -15.09
CA ALA A 131 36.86 -22.57 -15.29
C ALA A 131 36.07 -21.92 -14.14
N GLU A 132 36.43 -22.19 -12.88
CA GLU A 132 35.78 -21.56 -11.73
C GLU A 132 36.02 -20.05 -11.68
N LEU A 133 37.25 -19.60 -11.92
CA LEU A 133 37.56 -18.17 -11.97
C LEU A 133 36.76 -17.45 -13.05
N THR A 134 36.64 -18.05 -14.24
CA THR A 134 35.84 -17.52 -15.35
C THR A 134 34.36 -17.44 -14.97
N TYR A 135 33.81 -18.51 -14.37
CA TYR A 135 32.43 -18.59 -13.94
C TYR A 135 32.06 -17.44 -13.00
N PHE A 136 32.83 -17.27 -11.91
CA PHE A 136 32.54 -16.25 -10.90
C PHE A 136 32.82 -14.84 -11.40
N THR A 137 33.85 -14.65 -12.23
CA THR A 137 34.16 -13.33 -12.82
C THR A 137 33.02 -12.86 -13.72
N VAL A 138 32.49 -13.76 -14.57
CA VAL A 138 31.38 -13.43 -15.46
C VAL A 138 30.12 -13.14 -14.66
N TYR A 139 29.81 -13.96 -13.67
CA TYR A 139 28.65 -13.77 -12.80
C TYR A 139 28.71 -12.43 -12.04
N GLU A 140 29.75 -12.22 -11.22
CA GLU A 140 29.87 -11.02 -10.40
C GLU A 140 30.08 -9.77 -11.26
N GLY A 141 30.91 -9.86 -12.30
CA GLY A 141 31.16 -8.77 -13.24
C GLY A 141 29.88 -8.27 -13.91
N PHE A 142 29.03 -9.21 -14.36
CA PHE A 142 27.76 -8.86 -14.97
C PHE A 142 26.78 -8.22 -13.98
N VAL A 143 26.68 -8.77 -12.76
CA VAL A 143 25.79 -8.24 -11.71
C VAL A 143 26.21 -6.84 -11.30
N VAL A 144 27.51 -6.62 -11.06
CA VAL A 144 28.08 -5.31 -10.69
C VAL A 144 27.88 -4.28 -11.78
N LEU A 145 28.18 -4.61 -13.04
CA LEU A 145 27.98 -3.71 -14.16
C LEU A 145 26.51 -3.33 -14.35
N SER A 146 25.61 -4.33 -14.26
CA SER A 146 24.16 -4.10 -14.36
C SER A 146 23.63 -3.25 -13.21
N ALA A 147 24.10 -3.48 -11.98
CA ALA A 147 23.77 -2.66 -10.82
C ALA A 147 24.25 -1.21 -11.00
N ALA A 148 25.47 -1.00 -11.50
CA ALA A 148 25.99 0.33 -11.79
C ALA A 148 25.14 1.06 -12.85
N ILE A 149 24.81 0.39 -13.95
CA ILE A 149 23.92 0.94 -14.99
C ILE A 149 22.56 1.30 -14.39
N ALA A 150 21.96 0.39 -13.62
CA ALA A 150 20.65 0.58 -13.00
C ALA A 150 20.64 1.77 -12.02
N GLY A 151 21.58 1.78 -11.08
CA GLY A 151 21.70 2.82 -10.05
C GLY A 151 21.94 4.20 -10.66
N LEU A 152 22.93 4.33 -11.54
CA LEU A 152 23.29 5.62 -12.15
C LEU A 152 22.18 6.16 -13.07
N SER A 153 21.52 5.31 -13.85
CA SER A 153 20.42 5.75 -14.72
C SER A 153 19.18 6.16 -13.93
N ALA A 154 18.85 5.44 -12.84
CA ALA A 154 17.77 5.83 -11.92
C ALA A 154 18.07 7.17 -11.22
N LEU A 155 19.28 7.35 -10.70
CA LEU A 155 19.71 8.61 -10.07
C LEU A 155 19.69 9.78 -11.05
N ARG A 156 20.22 9.58 -12.26
CA ARG A 156 20.20 10.59 -13.32
C ARG A 156 18.76 11.01 -13.64
N HIS A 157 17.85 10.05 -13.80
CA HIS A 157 16.44 10.35 -14.07
C HIS A 157 15.78 11.07 -12.88
N ALA A 158 16.03 10.64 -11.64
CA ALA A 158 15.52 11.30 -10.44
C ALA A 158 15.98 12.77 -10.34
N CYS A 159 17.21 13.05 -10.74
CA CYS A 159 17.76 14.41 -10.81
C CYS A 159 17.19 15.21 -11.98
N SER A 160 17.00 14.62 -13.17
CA SER A 160 16.48 15.36 -14.34
C SER A 160 14.96 15.57 -14.33
N ALA A 161 14.23 14.79 -13.54
CA ALA A 161 12.76 14.75 -13.49
C ALA A 161 12.13 15.92 -12.72
N HIS A 162 12.58 17.16 -12.92
CA HIS A 162 12.09 18.33 -12.17
C HIS A 162 10.59 18.64 -12.41
N ALA A 163 10.07 18.29 -13.60
CA ALA A 163 8.66 18.42 -13.93
C ALA A 163 7.80 17.26 -13.35
N ASP A 164 8.43 16.16 -12.94
CA ASP A 164 7.70 15.04 -12.34
C ASP A 164 7.41 15.31 -10.87
N PRO A 165 6.29 14.77 -10.35
CA PRO A 165 5.96 15.00 -8.95
C PRO A 165 6.99 14.42 -7.98
N TRP A 166 7.15 15.07 -6.82
CA TRP A 166 8.21 14.82 -5.84
C TRP A 166 8.38 13.35 -5.44
N TYR A 167 7.30 12.58 -5.29
CA TYR A 167 7.36 11.19 -4.83
C TYR A 167 7.93 10.24 -5.92
N ILE A 168 7.89 10.61 -7.21
CA ILE A 168 8.59 9.88 -8.28
C ILE A 168 10.10 10.08 -8.10
N ARG A 169 10.51 11.34 -7.89
CA ARG A 169 11.91 11.72 -7.69
C ARG A 169 12.51 11.06 -6.45
N ILE A 170 11.83 11.15 -5.31
CA ILE A 170 12.30 10.53 -4.06
C ILE A 170 12.33 9.01 -4.20
N GLY A 171 11.27 8.40 -4.75
CA GLY A 171 11.21 6.95 -4.94
C GLY A 171 12.34 6.43 -5.83
N LEU A 172 12.50 7.03 -7.02
CA LEU A 172 13.55 6.63 -7.96
C LEU A 172 14.96 6.99 -7.46
N GLY A 173 15.11 8.09 -6.72
CA GLY A 173 16.36 8.49 -6.08
C GLY A 173 16.80 7.48 -5.03
N LEU A 174 15.91 7.10 -4.11
CA LEU A 174 16.18 6.06 -3.10
C LEU A 174 16.49 4.71 -3.76
N PHE A 175 15.71 4.33 -4.78
CA PHE A 175 15.93 3.12 -5.57
C PHE A 175 17.33 3.11 -6.18
N GLY A 176 17.69 4.17 -6.92
CA GLY A 176 18.98 4.27 -7.59
C GLY A 176 20.16 4.36 -6.61
N ALA A 177 20.02 5.14 -5.53
CA ALA A 177 21.05 5.30 -4.51
C ALA A 177 21.36 3.97 -3.81
N SER A 178 20.33 3.21 -3.44
CA SER A 178 20.50 1.92 -2.77
C SER A 178 21.24 0.89 -3.63
N ILE A 179 21.00 0.88 -4.95
CA ILE A 179 21.69 0.00 -5.91
C ILE A 179 23.12 0.49 -6.14
N ALA A 180 23.31 1.80 -6.34
CA ALA A 180 24.64 2.38 -6.58
C ALA A 180 25.56 2.20 -5.36
N ALA A 181 25.04 2.29 -4.15
CA ALA A 181 25.78 2.08 -2.91
C ALA A 181 26.32 0.64 -2.74
N TRP A 182 25.74 -0.34 -3.45
CA TRP A 182 26.23 -1.73 -3.44
C TRP A 182 27.41 -1.98 -4.38
N VAL A 183 27.55 -1.17 -5.44
CA VAL A 183 28.58 -1.34 -6.48
C VAL A 183 30.00 -1.43 -5.90
N PRO A 184 30.41 -0.62 -4.90
CA PRO A 184 31.73 -0.77 -4.28
C PRO A 184 31.93 -2.12 -3.59
N THR A 185 30.91 -2.65 -2.92
CA THR A 185 30.96 -3.99 -2.29
C THR A 185 31.07 -5.09 -3.34
N GLY A 186 30.33 -4.97 -4.45
CA GLY A 186 30.46 -5.93 -5.55
C GLY A 186 31.82 -5.82 -6.26
N ALA A 187 32.37 -4.62 -6.39
CA ALA A 187 33.71 -4.42 -6.94
C ALA A 187 34.80 -4.99 -6.02
N SER A 188 34.68 -4.85 -4.70
CA SER A 188 35.61 -5.47 -3.76
C SER A 188 35.56 -6.99 -3.84
N VAL A 189 34.37 -7.57 -4.04
CA VAL A 189 34.21 -9.02 -4.27
C VAL A 189 34.97 -9.47 -5.53
N LEU A 190 34.88 -8.72 -6.63
CA LEU A 190 35.65 -9.01 -7.83
C LEU A 190 37.16 -8.90 -7.61
N ILE A 191 37.61 -7.90 -6.84
CA ILE A 191 39.03 -7.74 -6.53
C ILE A 191 39.53 -8.93 -5.70
N THR A 192 38.82 -9.30 -4.63
CA THR A 192 39.15 -10.48 -3.80
C THR A 192 39.15 -11.76 -4.63
N LEU A 193 38.16 -11.94 -5.51
CA LEU A 193 38.09 -13.08 -6.43
C LEU A 193 39.36 -13.22 -7.29
N TRP A 194 39.91 -12.11 -7.78
CA TRP A 194 41.11 -12.12 -8.63
C TRP A 194 42.43 -12.19 -7.85
N LEU A 195 42.47 -11.69 -6.62
CA LEU A 195 43.68 -11.70 -5.79
C LEU A 195 43.83 -13.00 -4.98
N GLU A 196 42.74 -13.53 -4.46
CA GLU A 196 42.72 -14.61 -3.47
C GLU A 196 41.96 -15.85 -3.97
N GLY A 197 41.27 -15.74 -5.11
CA GLY A 197 40.50 -16.82 -5.73
C GLY A 197 39.09 -17.00 -5.17
N PRO A 198 38.26 -17.85 -5.81
CA PRO A 198 36.92 -18.21 -5.34
C PRO A 198 36.88 -18.77 -3.91
N GLY A 199 37.94 -19.39 -3.39
CA GLY A 199 37.93 -19.95 -2.02
C GLY A 199 37.81 -18.87 -0.93
N ALA A 200 38.35 -17.67 -1.19
CA ALA A 200 38.26 -16.52 -0.30
C ALA A 200 36.90 -15.79 -0.39
N TYR A 201 36.01 -16.21 -1.31
CA TYR A 201 34.68 -15.63 -1.57
C TYR A 201 33.66 -15.90 -0.44
N VAL A 202 34.06 -16.45 0.70
CA VAL A 202 33.16 -16.77 1.82
C VAL A 202 33.31 -15.75 2.93
N ASP A 203 32.82 -14.53 2.71
CA ASP A 203 32.75 -13.58 3.82
C ASP A 203 31.36 -12.95 3.99
N GLY A 204 30.89 -12.91 5.24
CA GLY A 204 29.58 -12.39 5.63
C GLY A 204 29.43 -10.88 5.41
N SER A 205 30.53 -10.21 5.04
CA SER A 205 30.66 -8.77 4.78
C SER A 205 29.74 -8.26 3.67
N THR A 206 29.35 -9.11 2.71
CA THR A 206 28.46 -8.75 1.59
C THR A 206 26.96 -8.78 1.95
N ARG A 207 26.58 -9.50 3.02
CA ARG A 207 25.17 -9.75 3.36
C ARG A 207 24.42 -8.50 3.81
N LEU A 208 25.06 -7.67 4.64
CA LEU A 208 24.46 -6.44 5.14
C LEU A 208 24.29 -5.38 4.03
N PRO A 209 25.32 -5.06 3.21
CA PRO A 209 25.16 -4.19 2.05
C PRO A 209 24.06 -4.68 1.11
N MET A 210 24.01 -5.98 0.81
CA MET A 210 22.95 -6.56 -0.04
C MET A 210 21.56 -6.35 0.57
N ALA A 211 21.37 -6.66 1.85
CA ALA A 211 20.08 -6.47 2.53
C ALA A 211 19.64 -4.99 2.51
N LEU A 212 20.55 -4.05 2.77
CA LEU A 212 20.25 -2.61 2.71
C LEU A 212 19.85 -2.17 1.29
N THR A 213 20.52 -2.70 0.27
CA THR A 213 20.16 -2.44 -1.13
C THR A 213 18.79 -2.99 -1.48
N LEU A 214 18.47 -4.22 -1.09
CA LEU A 214 17.15 -4.81 -1.32
C LEU A 214 16.05 -4.01 -0.61
N LEU A 215 16.29 -3.57 0.64
CA LEU A 215 15.35 -2.73 1.39
C LEU A 215 15.14 -1.37 0.70
N GLY A 216 16.22 -0.67 0.36
CA GLY A 216 16.16 0.63 -0.31
C GLY A 216 15.52 0.55 -1.71
N MET A 217 15.84 -0.49 -2.48
CA MET A 217 15.24 -0.76 -3.79
C MET A 217 13.74 -1.06 -3.66
N THR A 218 13.36 -1.87 -2.68
CA THR A 218 11.95 -2.20 -2.42
C THR A 218 11.18 -0.94 -2.02
N ALA A 219 11.67 -0.18 -1.04
CA ALA A 219 11.07 1.07 -0.58
C ALA A 219 10.97 2.10 -1.73
N GLY A 220 12.05 2.31 -2.47
CA GLY A 220 12.10 3.23 -3.61
C GLY A 220 11.14 2.85 -4.73
N SER A 221 10.86 1.55 -4.92
CA SER A 221 9.86 1.09 -5.87
C SER A 221 8.42 1.29 -5.38
N VAL A 222 8.17 1.31 -4.06
CA VAL A 222 6.82 1.42 -3.49
C VAL A 222 6.35 2.87 -3.41
N ILE A 223 7.24 3.82 -3.11
CA ILE A 223 6.91 5.25 -2.96
C ILE A 223 6.16 5.83 -4.19
N PRO A 224 6.60 5.61 -5.45
CA PRO A 224 5.86 6.09 -6.63
C PRO A 224 4.44 5.54 -6.74
N ALA A 225 4.26 4.27 -6.39
CA ALA A 225 2.96 3.61 -6.42
C ALA A 225 2.00 4.20 -5.38
N ILE A 226 2.50 4.46 -4.16
CA ILE A 226 1.72 5.14 -3.11
C ILE A 226 1.34 6.55 -3.57
N GLY A 227 2.28 7.31 -4.15
CA GLY A 227 2.00 8.66 -4.62
C GLY A 227 0.88 8.70 -5.65
N VAL A 228 0.95 7.85 -6.69
CA VAL A 228 -0.12 7.71 -7.72
C VAL A 228 -1.46 7.41 -7.08
N LEU A 229 -1.48 6.52 -6.09
CA LEU A 229 -2.70 6.18 -5.38
C LEU A 229 -3.27 7.36 -4.59
N VAL A 230 -2.43 8.06 -3.83
CA VAL A 230 -2.85 9.23 -3.03
C VAL A 230 -3.47 10.29 -3.94
N ARG A 231 -2.86 10.60 -5.09
CA ARG A 231 -3.43 11.54 -6.06
C ARG A 231 -4.75 11.07 -6.64
N ARG A 232 -4.85 9.80 -7.05
CA ARG A 232 -6.11 9.24 -7.57
C ARG A 232 -7.22 9.30 -6.54
N ARG A 233 -6.92 9.03 -5.27
CA ARG A 233 -7.86 9.14 -4.15
C ARG A 233 -8.28 10.59 -3.94
N HIS A 234 -7.33 11.52 -3.86
CA HIS A 234 -7.58 12.94 -3.66
C HIS A 234 -8.50 13.50 -4.77
N ARG A 235 -8.23 13.18 -6.04
CA ARG A 235 -9.08 13.59 -7.17
C ARG A 235 -10.50 13.02 -7.10
N ARG A 236 -10.65 11.75 -6.69
CA ARG A 236 -11.99 11.17 -6.45
C ARG A 236 -12.72 11.86 -5.31
N GLN A 237 -12.02 12.21 -4.23
CA GLN A 237 -12.59 12.95 -3.11
C GLN A 237 -13.04 14.34 -3.55
N LEU A 238 -12.21 15.08 -4.30
CA LEU A 238 -12.58 16.37 -4.86
C LEU A 238 -13.83 16.26 -5.75
N LEU A 239 -13.87 15.29 -6.67
CA LEU A 239 -15.04 15.07 -7.53
C LEU A 239 -16.31 14.77 -6.70
N ALA A 240 -16.20 13.91 -5.69
CA ALA A 240 -17.32 13.60 -4.79
C ALA A 240 -17.76 14.84 -3.98
N SER A 241 -16.81 15.65 -3.50
CA SER A 241 -17.10 16.87 -2.76
C SER A 241 -17.76 17.94 -3.62
N LEU A 242 -17.45 18.01 -4.92
CA LEU A 242 -18.07 18.94 -5.86
C LEU A 242 -19.45 18.49 -6.35
N THR A 243 -19.78 17.19 -6.20
CA THR A 243 -21.01 16.60 -6.73
C THR A 243 -22.30 17.30 -6.27
N PRO A 244 -22.48 17.68 -4.99
CA PRO A 244 -23.71 18.36 -4.54
C PRO A 244 -23.95 19.69 -5.24
N LEU A 245 -22.93 20.54 -5.29
CA LEU A 245 -23.00 21.85 -5.94
C LEU A 245 -23.17 21.70 -7.46
N HIS A 246 -22.43 20.79 -8.08
CA HIS A 246 -22.53 20.47 -9.50
C HIS A 246 -23.95 20.02 -9.89
N ALA A 247 -24.55 19.12 -9.11
CA ALA A 247 -25.90 18.62 -9.35
C ALA A 247 -26.95 19.73 -9.23
N ALA A 248 -26.82 20.62 -8.24
CA ALA A 248 -27.73 21.75 -8.07
C ALA A 248 -27.67 22.74 -9.23
N ILE A 249 -26.46 23.08 -9.68
CA ILE A 249 -26.22 23.98 -10.82
C ILE A 249 -26.73 23.37 -12.13
N THR A 250 -26.39 22.11 -12.41
CA THR A 250 -26.82 21.44 -13.65
C THR A 250 -28.31 21.15 -13.69
N ALA A 251 -28.97 20.99 -12.53
CA ALA A 251 -30.43 20.93 -12.47
C ALA A 251 -31.09 22.27 -12.82
N ALA A 252 -30.49 23.40 -12.41
CA ALA A 252 -30.97 24.74 -12.77
C ALA A 252 -30.69 25.09 -14.25
N PHE A 253 -29.57 24.63 -14.80
CA PHE A 253 -29.15 24.90 -16.18
C PHE A 253 -28.80 23.62 -16.95
N PRO A 254 -29.79 22.81 -17.37
CA PRO A 254 -29.54 21.52 -18.03
C PRO A 254 -28.74 21.65 -19.34
N GLY A 255 -28.89 22.77 -20.06
CA GLY A 255 -28.18 23.04 -21.32
C GLY A 255 -26.67 23.24 -21.18
N GLN A 256 -26.15 23.38 -19.96
CA GLN A 256 -24.71 23.47 -19.69
C GLN A 256 -24.08 22.11 -19.40
N ALA A 257 -24.88 21.10 -19.07
CA ALA A 257 -24.37 19.75 -18.81
C ALA A 257 -23.91 19.13 -20.13
N MET A 258 -22.60 19.02 -20.31
CA MET A 258 -22.07 18.50 -21.56
C MET A 258 -22.16 16.94 -21.52
N ALA A 259 -22.40 16.26 -22.66
CA ALA A 259 -22.43 14.79 -22.72
C ALA A 259 -21.05 14.11 -22.56
N LEU A 260 -20.90 13.21 -21.57
CA LEU A 260 -19.65 12.47 -21.33
C LEU A 260 -19.52 11.24 -22.25
N GLU A 261 -18.38 11.15 -22.93
CA GLU A 261 -17.94 9.92 -23.62
C GLU A 261 -17.83 8.75 -22.60
N PRO A 262 -18.36 7.55 -22.92
CA PRO A 262 -18.17 6.37 -22.09
C PRO A 262 -16.68 6.06 -21.89
N GLY A 263 -16.23 6.04 -20.64
CA GLY A 263 -14.84 5.68 -20.29
C GLY A 263 -13.88 6.84 -20.08
N ALA A 264 -14.36 8.10 -20.06
CA ALA A 264 -13.54 9.26 -19.72
C ALA A 264 -12.78 9.07 -18.38
N ASP A 265 -11.50 9.47 -18.38
CA ASP A 265 -10.65 9.33 -17.20
C ASP A 265 -11.06 10.28 -16.05
N LEU A 266 -10.50 10.05 -14.87
CA LEU A 266 -10.88 10.81 -13.68
C LEU A 266 -10.55 12.30 -13.79
N ASP A 267 -9.47 12.63 -14.51
CA ASP A 267 -8.97 14.00 -14.64
C ASP A 267 -9.89 14.81 -15.55
N THR A 268 -10.29 14.22 -16.67
CA THR A 268 -11.29 14.77 -17.60
C THR A 268 -12.61 15.03 -16.87
N ARG A 269 -13.07 14.07 -16.05
CA ARG A 269 -14.31 14.24 -15.28
C ARG A 269 -14.21 15.37 -14.27
N LEU A 270 -13.10 15.49 -13.57
CA LEU A 270 -12.88 16.56 -12.58
C LEU A 270 -12.83 17.94 -13.25
N MET A 271 -12.05 18.09 -14.33
CA MET A 271 -11.94 19.35 -15.07
C MET A 271 -13.28 19.79 -15.66
N ARG A 272 -14.04 18.84 -16.20
CA ARG A 272 -15.37 19.12 -16.73
C ARG A 272 -16.34 19.59 -15.66
N THR A 273 -16.38 18.89 -14.52
CA THR A 273 -17.21 19.29 -13.37
C THR A 273 -16.89 20.71 -12.91
N LEU A 274 -15.61 21.06 -12.90
CA LEU A 274 -15.16 22.42 -12.58
C LEU A 274 -15.68 23.45 -13.59
N ILE A 275 -15.55 23.19 -14.89
CA ILE A 275 -16.03 24.10 -15.95
C ILE A 275 -17.54 24.31 -15.84
N GLU A 276 -18.30 23.23 -15.68
CA GLU A 276 -19.77 23.30 -15.58
C GLU A 276 -20.22 24.07 -14.31
N ILE A 277 -19.50 23.93 -13.18
CA ILE A 277 -19.74 24.75 -11.99
C ILE A 277 -19.43 26.23 -12.27
N ARG A 278 -18.30 26.55 -12.91
CA ARG A 278 -17.92 27.94 -13.23
C ARG A 278 -18.96 28.61 -14.12
N ASP A 279 -19.35 27.94 -15.19
CA ASP A 279 -20.31 28.47 -16.16
C ASP A 279 -21.69 28.67 -15.52
N GLY A 280 -22.09 27.76 -14.62
CA GLY A 280 -23.33 27.91 -13.87
C GLY A 280 -23.31 29.04 -12.84
N LEU A 281 -22.19 29.24 -12.13
CA LEU A 281 -22.01 30.37 -11.21
C LEU A 281 -22.08 31.71 -11.97
N LEU A 282 -21.48 31.78 -13.17
CA LEU A 282 -21.61 32.93 -14.07
C LEU A 282 -23.07 33.18 -14.49
N MET A 283 -23.83 32.12 -14.75
CA MET A 283 -25.25 32.26 -15.04
C MET A 283 -26.05 32.75 -13.83
N LEU A 284 -25.78 32.23 -12.63
CA LEU A 284 -26.47 32.63 -11.38
C LEU A 284 -26.24 34.10 -11.00
N ALA A 285 -25.13 34.68 -11.44
CA ALA A 285 -24.77 36.07 -11.17
C ALA A 285 -25.86 37.08 -11.55
N ARG A 286 -26.66 36.78 -12.59
CA ARG A 286 -27.78 37.61 -13.05
C ARG A 286 -28.91 37.80 -12.02
N TYR A 287 -28.96 36.93 -10.99
CA TYR A 287 -30.00 36.93 -9.95
C TYR A 287 -29.56 37.61 -8.65
N MET A 288 -28.30 38.04 -8.56
CA MET A 288 -27.72 38.61 -7.34
C MET A 288 -27.17 40.00 -7.62
N ASP A 289 -27.40 40.97 -6.73
CA ASP A 289 -26.80 42.31 -6.86
C ASP A 289 -25.37 42.36 -6.29
N GLN A 290 -25.05 41.46 -5.36
CA GLN A 290 -23.73 41.37 -4.72
C GLN A 290 -22.83 40.37 -5.48
N PRO A 291 -21.52 40.64 -5.62
CA PRO A 291 -20.58 39.70 -6.22
C PRO A 291 -20.38 38.45 -5.35
N LEU A 292 -19.87 37.38 -5.96
CA LEU A 292 -19.54 36.15 -5.24
C LEU A 292 -18.40 36.39 -4.24
N SER A 293 -18.64 36.12 -2.96
CA SER A 293 -17.65 36.28 -1.90
C SER A 293 -16.55 35.23 -1.98
N GLY A 294 -15.32 35.58 -1.58
CA GLY A 294 -14.25 34.61 -1.34
C GLY A 294 -14.43 33.80 -0.05
N ASP A 295 -15.28 34.27 0.88
CA ASP A 295 -15.61 33.52 2.09
C ASP A 295 -16.52 32.32 1.76
N VAL A 296 -16.17 31.15 2.30
CA VAL A 296 -16.83 29.87 1.96
C VAL A 296 -18.30 29.84 2.37
N ALA A 297 -18.63 30.36 3.56
CA ALA A 297 -19.99 30.33 4.08
C ALA A 297 -20.88 31.37 3.39
N ALA A 298 -20.34 32.57 3.15
CA ALA A 298 -21.00 33.61 2.37
C ALA A 298 -21.25 33.14 0.93
N ALA A 299 -20.29 32.48 0.29
CA ALA A 299 -20.43 31.93 -1.05
C ALA A 299 -21.51 30.83 -1.11
N ALA A 300 -21.56 29.91 -0.15
CA ALA A 300 -22.60 28.89 -0.09
C ALA A 300 -24.01 29.50 0.08
N THR A 301 -24.14 30.53 0.93
CA THR A 301 -25.40 31.27 1.14
C THR A 301 -25.81 32.05 -0.10
N TRP A 302 -24.85 32.66 -0.79
CA TRP A 302 -25.04 33.33 -2.06
C TRP A 302 -25.60 32.37 -3.11
N VAL A 303 -25.04 31.14 -3.21
CA VAL A 303 -25.50 30.12 -4.16
C VAL A 303 -26.92 29.67 -3.84
N HIS A 304 -27.25 29.39 -2.57
CA HIS A 304 -28.63 29.05 -2.15
C HIS A 304 -29.61 30.14 -2.57
N THR A 305 -29.30 31.39 -2.25
CA THR A 305 -30.15 32.55 -2.55
C THR A 305 -30.33 32.74 -4.06
N ALA A 306 -29.25 32.60 -4.84
CA ALA A 306 -29.29 32.75 -6.29
C ALA A 306 -30.12 31.64 -6.96
N LEU A 307 -30.02 30.39 -6.49
CA LEU A 307 -30.84 29.28 -6.99
C LEU A 307 -32.32 29.45 -6.67
N ASP A 308 -32.65 29.91 -5.46
CA ASP A 308 -34.03 30.22 -5.08
C ASP A 308 -34.61 31.35 -5.95
N ARG A 309 -33.87 32.44 -6.13
CA ARG A 309 -34.28 33.55 -7.02
C ARG A 309 -34.41 33.13 -8.48
N HIS A 310 -33.51 32.26 -8.97
CA HIS A 310 -33.61 31.69 -10.31
C HIS A 310 -34.90 30.88 -10.48
N ARG A 311 -35.21 30.01 -9.52
CA ARG A 311 -36.46 29.22 -9.51
C ARG A 311 -37.70 30.13 -9.49
N ASP A 312 -37.63 31.23 -8.75
CA ASP A 312 -38.74 32.17 -8.61
C ASP A 312 -38.77 33.24 -9.74
N GLY A 313 -37.81 33.22 -10.67
CA GLY A 313 -37.72 34.17 -11.79
C GLY A 313 -37.33 35.61 -11.42
N HIS A 314 -36.78 35.85 -10.22
CA HIS A 314 -36.48 37.18 -9.69
C HIS A 314 -35.07 37.65 -10.07
N LEU A 315 -34.96 38.48 -11.11
CA LEU A 315 -33.69 39.10 -11.53
C LEU A 315 -33.15 40.09 -10.48
N ALA A 316 -31.85 40.36 -10.56
CA ALA A 316 -31.18 41.37 -9.73
C ALA A 316 -31.84 42.76 -9.92
N ALA A 317 -32.01 43.51 -8.82
CA ALA A 317 -32.75 44.77 -8.81
C ALA A 317 -32.08 45.86 -9.67
N THR A 318 -30.76 45.80 -9.79
CA THR A 318 -29.95 46.76 -10.54
C THR A 318 -29.95 46.53 -12.06
N GLY A 319 -30.52 45.43 -12.55
CA GLY A 319 -30.57 45.07 -13.98
C GLY A 319 -29.21 44.79 -14.64
N ARG A 320 -28.09 45.00 -13.92
CA ARG A 320 -26.73 44.74 -14.40
C ARG A 320 -26.23 43.34 -14.05
N GLY A 321 -26.90 42.64 -13.14
CA GLY A 321 -26.40 41.40 -12.55
C GLY A 321 -25.11 41.65 -11.76
N GLY A 322 -24.93 40.97 -10.63
CA GLY A 322 -23.66 40.97 -9.92
C GLY A 322 -22.58 40.41 -10.84
N THR A 323 -21.35 40.90 -10.71
CA THR A 323 -20.22 40.26 -11.36
C THR A 323 -19.90 38.96 -10.64
N ALA A 324 -20.17 37.81 -11.26
CA ALA A 324 -19.51 36.56 -10.92
C ALA A 324 -18.15 36.43 -11.63
N THR A 325 -17.54 37.57 -12.00
CA THR A 325 -16.09 37.59 -12.16
C THR A 325 -15.54 37.16 -10.81
N LEU A 326 -15.24 35.87 -10.68
CA LEU A 326 -14.24 35.33 -9.77
C LEU A 326 -13.15 36.39 -9.75
N THR A 327 -13.06 37.17 -8.67
CA THR A 327 -12.16 38.31 -8.63
C THR A 327 -10.80 37.76 -9.02
N VAL A 328 -10.30 38.25 -10.16
CA VAL A 328 -9.15 37.74 -10.92
C VAL A 328 -7.87 37.68 -10.07
N ALA A 329 -7.91 38.20 -8.84
CA ALA A 329 -6.82 38.24 -7.89
C ALA A 329 -6.52 36.93 -7.14
N HIS A 330 -7.39 35.88 -7.13
CA HIS A 330 -7.16 34.75 -6.21
C HIS A 330 -6.73 33.38 -6.75
N HIS A 331 -6.87 33.02 -8.03
CA HIS A 331 -6.59 31.63 -8.47
C HIS A 331 -5.79 31.53 -9.77
N ALA A 332 -4.52 31.92 -9.74
CA ALA A 332 -3.54 31.43 -10.72
C ALA A 332 -3.27 29.91 -10.58
N ASP A 333 -3.70 29.31 -9.45
CA ASP A 333 -3.55 27.89 -9.15
C ASP A 333 -4.90 27.16 -9.14
N LEU A 334 -5.09 26.27 -10.13
CA LEU A 334 -6.23 25.36 -10.28
C LEU A 334 -6.50 24.55 -8.99
N ALA A 335 -5.46 24.19 -8.23
CA ALA A 335 -5.60 23.40 -7.02
C ALA A 335 -6.26 24.19 -5.87
N ALA A 336 -5.95 25.49 -5.76
CA ALA A 336 -6.54 26.37 -4.76
C ALA A 336 -8.04 26.54 -5.00
N GLU A 337 -8.43 26.72 -6.27
CA GLU A 337 -9.83 26.87 -6.65
C GLU A 337 -10.64 25.59 -6.41
N LEU A 338 -10.11 24.43 -6.81
CA LEU A 338 -10.77 23.14 -6.54
C LEU A 338 -10.98 22.91 -5.05
N THR A 339 -10.01 23.32 -4.23
CA THR A 339 -10.09 23.20 -2.77
C THR A 339 -11.16 24.12 -2.20
N TRP A 340 -11.21 25.37 -2.67
CA TRP A 340 -12.22 26.34 -2.27
C TRP A 340 -13.64 25.92 -2.68
N LEU A 341 -13.85 25.52 -3.94
CA LEU A 341 -15.16 25.04 -4.42
C LEU A 341 -15.62 23.78 -3.68
N ALA A 342 -14.71 22.87 -3.36
CA ALA A 342 -15.03 21.70 -2.54
C ALA A 342 -15.50 22.10 -1.14
N ALA A 343 -14.90 23.14 -0.54
CA ALA A 343 -15.34 23.69 0.74
C ALA A 343 -16.73 24.35 0.61
N VAL A 344 -16.95 25.19 -0.41
CA VAL A 344 -18.25 25.83 -0.68
C VAL A 344 -19.35 24.77 -0.87
N SER A 345 -19.10 23.77 -1.71
CA SER A 345 -20.03 22.65 -1.95
C SER A 345 -20.35 21.88 -0.68
N SER A 346 -19.36 21.68 0.21
CA SER A 346 -19.58 21.00 1.50
C SER A 346 -20.47 21.81 2.45
N VAL A 347 -20.35 23.14 2.49
CA VAL A 347 -21.19 24.04 3.29
C VAL A 347 -22.57 24.16 2.66
N TYR A 348 -22.65 24.28 1.33
CA TYR A 348 -23.90 24.27 0.57
C TYR A 348 -24.73 23.00 0.87
N ALA A 349 -24.07 21.84 0.89
CA ALA A 349 -24.70 20.54 1.16
C ALA A 349 -24.97 20.28 2.64
N ALA A 350 -24.44 21.09 3.56
CA ALA A 350 -24.68 20.90 4.98
C ALA A 350 -26.17 21.16 5.28
N PRO A 351 -26.89 20.23 5.92
CA PRO A 351 -28.26 20.49 6.33
C PRO A 351 -28.28 21.68 7.30
N ALA A 352 -29.22 22.61 7.12
CA ALA A 352 -29.30 23.90 7.80
C ALA A 352 -29.37 23.87 9.35
N ALA A 353 -29.28 22.69 10.00
CA ALA A 353 -29.24 22.53 11.46
C ALA A 353 -28.05 21.66 11.90
N ALA A 354 -27.22 22.16 12.80
CA ALA A 354 -26.14 21.39 13.43
C ALA A 354 -26.72 20.12 14.12
N PRO A 355 -26.05 18.96 14.01
CA PRO A 355 -26.53 17.73 14.64
C PRO A 355 -26.64 17.91 16.16
N SER A 356 -27.72 17.39 16.75
CA SER A 356 -27.93 17.47 18.20
C SER A 356 -26.73 16.91 18.99
N PRO A 357 -26.38 17.46 20.17
CA PRO A 357 -25.29 16.98 21.01
C PRO A 357 -25.20 15.45 21.18
N PRO A 358 -26.31 14.70 21.42
CA PRO A 358 -26.26 13.24 21.51
C PRO A 358 -25.88 12.56 20.19
N LEU A 359 -26.22 13.14 19.03
CA LEU A 359 -25.83 12.62 17.73
C LEU A 359 -24.33 12.84 17.46
N ARG A 360 -23.77 13.96 17.92
CA ARG A 360 -22.31 14.21 17.88
C ARG A 360 -21.55 13.19 18.74
N LEU A 361 -22.03 12.94 19.96
CA LEU A 361 -21.44 11.94 20.84
C LEU A 361 -21.50 10.53 20.23
N ALA A 362 -22.64 10.14 19.65
CA ALA A 362 -22.77 8.86 18.96
C ALA A 362 -21.76 8.72 17.80
N ARG A 363 -21.54 9.77 17.01
CA ARG A 363 -20.51 9.76 15.94
C ARG A 363 -19.09 9.64 16.50
N ALA A 364 -18.77 10.35 17.57
CA ALA A 364 -17.46 10.26 18.22
C ALA A 364 -17.19 8.84 18.74
N LEU A 365 -18.14 8.27 19.49
CA LEU A 365 -18.04 6.90 20.02
C LEU A 365 -17.98 5.85 18.89
N SER A 366 -18.76 6.00 17.83
CA SER A 366 -18.71 5.11 16.65
C SER A 366 -17.34 5.19 15.93
N THR A 367 -16.72 6.37 15.92
CA THR A 367 -15.38 6.56 15.35
C THR A 367 -14.31 5.91 16.24
N LEU A 368 -14.35 6.12 17.55
CA LEU A 368 -13.39 5.54 18.50
C LEU A 368 -13.47 4.01 18.56
N THR A 369 -14.68 3.46 18.47
CA THR A 369 -14.95 2.02 18.50
C THR A 369 -14.88 1.37 17.12
N ASN A 370 -14.32 2.06 16.13
CA ASN A 370 -14.17 1.52 14.78
C ASN A 370 -13.28 0.27 14.81
N PRO A 371 -13.68 -0.86 14.19
CA PRO A 371 -12.88 -2.08 14.16
C PRO A 371 -11.46 -1.90 13.65
N LYS A 372 -11.20 -0.89 12.82
CA LYS A 372 -9.85 -0.56 12.36
C LYS A 372 -8.94 -0.07 13.49
N ILE A 373 -9.51 0.73 14.39
CA ILE A 373 -8.79 1.28 15.54
C ILE A 373 -8.67 0.20 16.61
N LEU A 374 -9.76 -0.50 16.93
CA LEU A 374 -9.75 -1.55 17.95
C LEU A 374 -8.91 -2.75 17.52
N GLY A 375 -9.04 -3.19 16.26
CA GLY A 375 -8.28 -4.32 15.71
C GLY A 375 -6.80 -4.02 15.50
N GLY A 376 -6.42 -2.77 15.23
CA GLY A 376 -5.01 -2.34 15.20
C GLY A 376 -4.45 -2.04 16.59
N GLY A 377 -5.28 -1.54 17.52
CA GLY A 377 -4.87 -1.21 18.88
C GLY A 377 -4.66 -2.44 19.76
N LEU A 378 -5.42 -3.53 19.56
CA LEU A 378 -5.31 -4.74 20.37
C LEU A 378 -3.93 -5.43 20.25
N PRO A 379 -3.33 -5.61 19.06
CA PRO A 379 -1.96 -6.11 18.95
C PRO A 379 -0.92 -5.20 19.62
N ILE A 380 -1.09 -3.88 19.54
CA ILE A 380 -0.20 -2.92 20.23
C ILE A 380 -0.31 -3.08 21.74
N LEU A 381 -1.53 -3.21 22.27
CA LEU A 381 -1.77 -3.49 23.68
C LEU A 381 -1.12 -4.81 24.10
N ALA A 382 -1.25 -5.87 23.29
CA ALA A 382 -0.61 -7.15 23.55
C ALA A 382 0.92 -7.06 23.58
N GLY A 383 1.51 -6.29 22.66
CA GLY A 383 2.93 -5.98 22.67
C GLY A 383 3.36 -5.18 23.91
N ALA A 384 2.55 -4.21 24.33
CA ALA A 384 2.86 -3.34 25.48
C ALA A 384 2.90 -4.10 26.82
N ILE A 385 2.12 -5.18 26.99
CA ILE A 385 2.17 -6.04 28.19
C ILE A 385 3.56 -6.67 28.36
N LEU A 386 4.28 -6.92 27.28
CA LEU A 386 5.61 -7.55 27.30
C LEU A 386 6.73 -6.56 27.67
N GLY A 387 6.41 -5.27 27.83
CA GLY A 387 7.36 -4.21 28.17
C GLY A 387 7.68 -3.26 27.01
N ALA A 388 8.33 -2.14 27.35
CA ALA A 388 8.77 -1.15 26.37
C ALA A 388 9.90 -1.68 25.48
N GLY A 389 10.00 -1.18 24.25
CA GLY A 389 11.00 -1.61 23.26
C GLY A 389 10.49 -2.80 22.42
N PRO A 390 11.11 -4.00 22.50
CA PRO A 390 10.80 -5.12 21.58
C PRO A 390 9.33 -5.56 21.58
N GLY A 391 8.63 -5.49 22.72
CA GLY A 391 7.21 -5.83 22.80
C GLY A 391 6.32 -4.92 21.95
N LEU A 392 6.54 -3.60 22.03
CA LEU A 392 5.81 -2.61 21.22
C LEU A 392 6.13 -2.75 19.73
N GLU A 393 7.35 -3.16 19.37
CA GLU A 393 7.73 -3.44 17.98
C GLU A 393 6.91 -4.60 17.41
N TRP A 394 6.77 -5.70 18.16
CA TRP A 394 5.91 -6.82 17.77
C TRP A 394 4.44 -6.42 17.64
N GLY A 395 3.93 -5.65 18.61
CA GLY A 395 2.56 -5.16 18.58
C GLY A 395 2.29 -4.21 17.40
N ALA A 396 3.24 -3.32 17.09
CA ALA A 396 3.17 -2.41 15.96
C ALA A 396 3.27 -3.15 14.62
N ALA A 397 4.17 -4.14 14.51
CA ALA A 397 4.29 -5.00 13.34
C ALA A 397 2.98 -5.77 13.09
N ALA A 398 2.42 -6.38 14.12
CA ALA A 398 1.15 -7.08 14.03
C ALA A 398 0.00 -6.15 13.65
N ALA A 399 -0.08 -4.95 14.23
CA ALA A 399 -1.08 -3.93 13.89
C ALA A 399 -0.97 -3.46 12.43
N LEU A 400 0.25 -3.27 11.93
CA LEU A 400 0.51 -2.92 10.54
C LEU A 400 0.04 -4.03 9.59
N LEU A 401 0.34 -5.29 9.92
CA LEU A 401 -0.03 -6.45 9.10
C LEU A 401 -1.55 -6.71 9.12
N CYS A 402 -2.21 -6.57 10.27
CA CYS A 402 -3.62 -6.92 10.45
C CYS A 402 -4.59 -5.80 10.04
N ALA A 403 -4.21 -4.54 10.26
CA ALA A 403 -5.08 -3.39 10.01
C ALA A 403 -4.48 -2.45 8.96
N GLY A 404 -3.20 -2.09 9.09
CA GLY A 404 -2.55 -1.12 8.21
C GLY A 404 -2.56 -1.52 6.73
N LEU A 405 -2.02 -2.70 6.41
CA LEU A 405 -1.93 -3.24 5.06
C LEU A 405 -3.30 -3.45 4.39
N PRO A 406 -4.28 -4.14 4.99
CA PRO A 406 -5.58 -4.31 4.34
C PRO A 406 -6.34 -3.00 4.17
N ILE A 407 -6.23 -2.05 5.10
CA ILE A 407 -6.82 -0.72 4.92
C ILE A 407 -6.16 0.00 3.75
N ALA A 408 -4.82 -0.01 3.69
CA ALA A 408 -4.06 0.59 2.60
C ALA A 408 -4.41 -0.06 1.25
N ALA A 409 -4.45 -1.39 1.17
CA ALA A 409 -4.78 -2.15 -0.02
C ALA A 409 -6.25 -1.99 -0.46
N PHE A 410 -7.20 -1.99 0.48
CA PHE A 410 -8.62 -1.74 0.18
C PHE A 410 -8.84 -0.34 -0.41
N HIS A 411 -8.21 0.66 0.20
CA HIS A 411 -8.23 2.01 -0.32
C HIS A 411 -7.41 2.16 -1.61
N ALA A 412 -6.37 1.34 -1.81
CA ALA A 412 -5.60 1.24 -3.04
C ALA A 412 -6.42 0.75 -4.23
N GLY A 413 -7.23 -0.28 -4.01
CA GLY A 413 -8.16 -0.81 -4.99
C GLY A 413 -9.32 0.12 -5.33
N GLY A 414 -9.42 1.28 -4.68
CA GLY A 414 -10.53 2.21 -4.88
C GLY A 414 -11.84 1.71 -4.25
N GLY A 415 -11.74 0.86 -3.23
CA GLY A 415 -12.88 0.30 -2.52
C GLY A 415 -13.69 1.39 -1.80
N THR A 416 -15.00 1.38 -2.03
CA THR A 416 -15.98 2.09 -1.21
C THR A 416 -16.66 1.07 -0.29
N TYR A 417 -16.81 1.39 0.99
CA TYR A 417 -17.47 0.49 1.93
C TYR A 417 -18.96 0.43 1.58
N LYS A 418 -19.38 -0.66 0.93
CA LYS A 418 -20.78 -0.92 0.55
C LYS A 418 -21.47 -1.78 1.61
N ARG A 419 -22.81 -1.80 1.64
CA ARG A 419 -23.61 -2.73 2.49
C ARG A 419 -23.87 -4.05 1.74
N GLY A 420 -24.18 -5.12 2.47
CA GLY A 420 -24.55 -6.44 1.90
C GLY A 420 -23.39 -7.22 1.24
N ARG A 421 -23.70 -8.05 0.23
CA ARG A 421 -22.74 -8.95 -0.49
C ARG A 421 -21.49 -8.24 -1.03
N ALA A 422 -21.56 -6.93 -1.27
CA ALA A 422 -20.42 -6.11 -1.69
C ALA A 422 -19.35 -5.90 -0.60
N ARG A 423 -19.57 -6.37 0.64
CA ARG A 423 -18.58 -6.40 1.74
C ARG A 423 -17.55 -7.53 1.62
N LEU A 424 -17.82 -8.56 0.81
CA LEU A 424 -17.00 -9.77 0.79
C LEU A 424 -15.58 -9.53 0.27
N ALA A 425 -15.40 -8.66 -0.74
CA ALA A 425 -14.08 -8.36 -1.27
C ALA A 425 -13.13 -7.70 -0.25
N PRO A 426 -13.51 -6.63 0.48
CA PRO A 426 -12.69 -6.10 1.58
C PRO A 426 -12.43 -7.13 2.69
N LEU A 427 -13.41 -7.98 3.01
CA LEU A 427 -13.29 -9.02 4.03
C LEU A 427 -12.28 -10.10 3.64
N LEU A 428 -12.36 -10.60 2.41
CA LEU A 428 -11.43 -11.59 1.87
C LEU A 428 -10.01 -11.02 1.79
N LEU A 429 -9.87 -9.75 1.38
CA LEU A 429 -8.58 -9.07 1.39
C LEU A 429 -8.02 -8.96 2.82
N ALA A 430 -8.83 -8.53 3.78
CA ALA A 430 -8.44 -8.48 5.19
C ALA A 430 -8.07 -9.86 5.75
N THR A 431 -8.79 -10.90 5.35
CA THR A 431 -8.52 -12.29 5.73
C THR A 431 -7.19 -12.75 5.15
N ALA A 432 -6.94 -12.51 3.86
CA ALA A 432 -5.68 -12.88 3.21
C ALA A 432 -4.48 -12.16 3.83
N THR A 433 -4.61 -10.86 4.15
CA THR A 433 -3.55 -10.11 4.83
C THR A 433 -3.34 -10.57 6.27
N LEU A 434 -4.40 -10.94 6.99
CA LEU A 434 -4.30 -11.51 8.35
C LEU A 434 -3.62 -12.88 8.33
N ILE A 435 -3.96 -13.76 7.39
CA ILE A 435 -3.29 -15.07 7.22
C ILE A 435 -1.80 -14.86 6.92
N MET A 436 -1.48 -13.96 5.98
CA MET A 436 -0.10 -13.65 5.64
C MET A 436 0.65 -13.04 6.82
N GLY A 437 0.04 -12.08 7.53
CA GLY A 437 0.61 -11.44 8.70
C GLY A 437 0.86 -12.43 9.85
N LEU A 438 -0.10 -13.32 10.11
CA LEU A 438 0.04 -14.39 11.10
C LEU A 438 1.16 -15.37 10.69
N ALA A 439 1.23 -15.78 9.42
CA ALA A 439 2.30 -16.63 8.93
C ALA A 439 3.68 -15.97 9.12
N VAL A 440 3.82 -14.69 8.79
CA VAL A 440 5.04 -13.92 9.05
C VAL A 440 5.39 -13.92 10.52
N LEU A 441 4.42 -13.62 11.40
CA LEU A 441 4.63 -13.57 12.85
C LEU A 441 4.99 -14.94 13.46
N LEU A 442 4.46 -16.03 12.92
CA LEU A 442 4.84 -17.39 13.34
C LEU A 442 6.27 -17.72 12.94
N VAL A 443 6.67 -17.39 11.70
CA VAL A 443 8.03 -17.69 11.20
C VAL A 443 9.09 -16.87 11.94
N VAL A 444 8.79 -15.62 12.30
CA VAL A 444 9.69 -14.76 13.10
C VAL A 444 9.64 -15.05 14.61
N HIS A 445 8.91 -16.09 15.03
CA HIS A 445 8.75 -16.48 16.44
C HIS A 445 8.25 -15.33 17.33
N ALA A 446 7.23 -14.59 16.86
CA ALA A 446 6.65 -13.52 17.63
C ALA A 446 6.07 -14.04 18.97
N PRO A 447 6.05 -13.20 20.02
CA PRO A 447 5.55 -13.61 21.34
C PRO A 447 4.13 -14.17 21.27
N ALA A 448 3.86 -15.22 22.07
CA ALA A 448 2.59 -15.94 22.09
C ALA A 448 1.36 -15.01 22.23
N TYR A 449 1.44 -13.99 23.10
CA TYR A 449 0.37 -13.00 23.29
C TYR A 449 -0.03 -12.26 21.99
N VAL A 450 0.94 -11.97 21.11
CA VAL A 450 0.68 -11.29 19.83
C VAL A 450 0.07 -12.28 18.82
N ILE A 451 0.57 -13.52 18.81
CA ILE A 451 0.03 -14.60 17.98
C ILE A 451 -1.43 -14.92 18.33
N GLU A 452 -1.75 -15.00 19.62
CA GLU A 452 -3.11 -15.21 20.14
C GLU A 452 -4.09 -14.16 19.63
N VAL A 453 -3.71 -12.87 19.69
CA VAL A 453 -4.53 -11.78 19.16
C VAL A 453 -4.76 -11.96 17.67
N MET A 454 -3.72 -12.30 16.91
CA MET A 454 -3.79 -12.47 15.46
C MET A 454 -4.69 -13.66 15.08
N ILE A 455 -4.56 -14.80 15.76
CA ILE A 455 -5.44 -15.97 15.58
C ILE A 455 -6.88 -15.59 15.93
N THR A 456 -7.10 -14.92 17.06
CA THR A 456 -8.44 -14.51 17.49
C THR A 456 -9.11 -13.59 16.47
N LEU A 457 -8.39 -12.58 15.97
CA LEU A 457 -8.89 -11.67 14.94
C LEU A 457 -9.16 -12.38 13.61
N LEU A 458 -8.30 -13.33 13.23
CA LEU A 458 -8.47 -14.14 12.01
C LEU A 458 -9.70 -15.05 12.10
N VAL A 459 -9.83 -15.84 13.16
CA VAL A 459 -10.98 -16.73 13.39
C VAL A 459 -12.27 -15.92 13.46
N MET A 460 -12.24 -14.79 14.16
CA MET A 460 -13.38 -13.88 14.23
C MET A 460 -13.81 -13.41 12.84
N LEU A 461 -12.86 -13.03 11.98
CA LEU A 461 -13.15 -12.60 10.62
C LEU A 461 -13.71 -13.73 9.76
N VAL A 462 -13.14 -14.94 9.85
CA VAL A 462 -13.58 -16.14 9.13
C VAL A 462 -15.00 -16.54 9.53
N VAL A 463 -15.36 -16.42 10.81
CA VAL A 463 -16.71 -16.74 11.31
C VAL A 463 -17.71 -15.63 10.97
N LEU A 464 -17.32 -14.36 11.11
CA LEU A 464 -18.22 -13.23 10.90
C LEU A 464 -18.53 -12.99 9.41
N ALA A 465 -17.56 -13.21 8.52
CA ALA A 465 -17.70 -12.98 7.08
C ALA A 465 -18.91 -13.71 6.44
N PRO A 466 -19.12 -15.03 6.64
CA PRO A 466 -20.28 -15.72 6.08
C PRO A 466 -21.60 -15.24 6.69
N ILE A 467 -21.63 -14.93 8.00
CA ILE A 467 -22.83 -14.41 8.68
C ILE A 467 -23.24 -13.07 8.06
N MET A 468 -22.28 -12.16 7.85
CA MET A 468 -22.52 -10.85 7.23
C MET A 468 -23.05 -10.91 5.79
N THR A 469 -22.97 -12.06 5.10
CA THR A 469 -23.59 -12.22 3.77
C THR A 469 -25.10 -12.41 3.83
N ARG A 470 -25.62 -12.86 4.97
CA ARG A 470 -27.05 -13.19 5.16
C ARG A 470 -27.73 -12.32 6.22
N TRP A 471 -26.99 -11.82 7.20
CA TRP A 471 -27.52 -11.01 8.28
C TRP A 471 -26.52 -9.94 8.73
N ASP A 472 -26.97 -8.67 8.78
CA ASP A 472 -26.15 -7.50 9.12
C ASP A 472 -25.81 -7.42 10.63
N ILE A 473 -25.11 -8.43 11.13
CA ILE A 473 -24.55 -8.47 12.48
C ILE A 473 -23.55 -7.33 12.70
N SER A 474 -23.50 -6.78 13.92
CA SER A 474 -22.63 -5.64 14.24
C SER A 474 -21.17 -6.08 14.40
N TRP A 475 -20.35 -5.88 13.37
CA TRP A 475 -18.89 -6.04 13.48
C TRP A 475 -18.33 -5.18 14.63
N HIS A 476 -18.74 -3.91 14.76
CA HIS A 476 -18.22 -3.00 15.78
C HIS A 476 -18.38 -3.57 17.20
N SER A 477 -19.58 -4.05 17.52
CA SER A 477 -19.87 -4.66 18.82
C SER A 477 -19.05 -5.94 19.04
N ALA A 478 -18.88 -6.73 17.99
CA ALA A 478 -18.13 -7.97 18.04
C ALA A 478 -16.62 -7.76 18.26
N THR A 479 -16.00 -6.79 17.57
CA THR A 479 -14.59 -6.44 17.80
C THR A 479 -14.37 -5.82 19.18
N ALA A 480 -15.27 -4.94 19.64
CA ALA A 480 -15.20 -4.42 21.01
C ALA A 480 -15.26 -5.55 22.04
N ALA A 481 -16.13 -6.55 21.84
CA ALA A 481 -16.24 -7.71 22.70
C ALA A 481 -14.97 -8.57 22.70
N VAL A 482 -14.34 -8.79 21.54
CA VAL A 482 -13.03 -9.48 21.44
C VAL A 482 -11.97 -8.74 22.26
N CYS A 483 -11.85 -7.42 22.10
CA CYS A 483 -10.85 -6.62 22.83
C CYS A 483 -11.05 -6.70 24.36
N VAL A 484 -12.28 -6.55 24.84
CA VAL A 484 -12.59 -6.62 26.28
C VAL A 484 -12.36 -8.03 26.81
N THR A 485 -12.79 -9.06 26.09
CA THR A 485 -12.61 -10.47 26.51
C THR A 485 -11.13 -10.83 26.59
N TRP A 486 -10.35 -10.43 25.59
CA TRP A 486 -8.89 -10.61 25.60
C TRP A 486 -8.24 -9.89 26.78
N ALA A 487 -8.61 -8.63 27.03
CA ALA A 487 -8.09 -7.86 28.15
C ALA A 487 -8.42 -8.51 29.51
N VAL A 488 -9.66 -8.98 29.70
CA VAL A 488 -10.07 -9.68 30.93
C VAL A 488 -9.26 -10.96 31.15
N LEU A 489 -9.04 -11.76 30.10
CA LEU A 489 -8.34 -13.05 30.22
C LEU A 489 -6.82 -12.93 30.34
N ARG A 490 -6.21 -11.86 29.81
CA ARG A 490 -4.75 -11.70 29.79
C ARG A 490 -4.21 -10.64 30.77
N ILE A 491 -4.98 -9.58 31.05
CA ILE A 491 -4.61 -8.51 32.00
C ILE A 491 -5.25 -8.76 33.37
N GLY A 492 -6.48 -9.30 33.39
CA GLY A 492 -7.17 -9.74 34.61
C GLY A 492 -8.57 -9.14 34.76
N PRO A 493 -9.32 -9.57 35.80
CA PRO A 493 -10.75 -9.25 35.96
C PRO A 493 -11.07 -7.76 36.03
N ALA A 494 -10.15 -6.93 36.55
CA ALA A 494 -10.31 -5.48 36.63
C ALA A 494 -10.47 -4.82 35.25
N ALA A 495 -9.92 -5.44 34.19
CA ALA A 495 -10.13 -5.00 32.80
C ALA A 495 -11.59 -5.16 32.34
N GLY A 496 -12.44 -5.85 33.10
CA GLY A 496 -13.88 -5.98 32.84
C GLY A 496 -14.62 -4.64 32.86
N THR A 497 -14.07 -3.61 33.50
CA THR A 497 -14.56 -2.22 33.41
C THR A 497 -14.62 -1.71 31.97
N ALA A 498 -13.75 -2.22 31.08
CA ALA A 498 -13.76 -1.91 29.66
C ALA A 498 -15.03 -2.42 28.92
N ALA A 499 -15.86 -3.26 29.55
CA ALA A 499 -17.16 -3.66 29.00
C ALA A 499 -18.09 -2.46 28.73
N ILE A 500 -17.87 -1.32 29.41
CA ILE A 500 -18.57 -0.07 29.09
C ILE A 500 -18.36 0.37 27.62
N LEU A 501 -17.22 0.02 27.01
CA LEU A 501 -16.95 0.29 25.60
C LEU A 501 -17.88 -0.49 24.67
N ILE A 502 -18.24 -1.73 25.04
CA ILE A 502 -19.19 -2.55 24.28
C ILE A 502 -20.57 -1.89 24.30
N VAL A 503 -21.02 -1.45 25.49
CA VAL A 503 -22.30 -0.78 25.68
C VAL A 503 -22.34 0.56 24.93
N ALA A 504 -21.29 1.37 25.06
CA ALA A 504 -21.16 2.65 24.36
C ALA A 504 -21.15 2.47 22.83
N CYS A 505 -20.45 1.43 22.34
CA CYS A 505 -20.45 1.06 20.93
C CYS A 505 -21.86 0.66 20.47
N ALA A 506 -22.52 -0.27 21.17
CA ALA A 506 -23.86 -0.73 20.84
C ALA A 506 -24.87 0.42 20.81
N TRP A 507 -24.85 1.29 21.82
CA TRP A 507 -25.68 2.49 21.88
C TRP A 507 -25.45 3.41 20.68
N ALA A 508 -24.19 3.71 20.35
CA ALA A 508 -23.84 4.57 19.22
C ALA A 508 -24.36 4.01 17.89
N ARG A 509 -24.18 2.71 17.64
CA ARG A 509 -24.62 2.04 16.39
C ARG A 509 -26.14 2.01 16.26
N VAL A 510 -26.86 1.79 17.36
CA VAL A 510 -28.33 1.82 17.38
C VAL A 510 -28.84 3.25 17.19
N ARG A 511 -28.25 4.23 17.88
CA ARG A 511 -28.66 5.64 17.80
C ARG A 511 -28.40 6.26 16.43
N LEU A 512 -27.35 5.84 15.75
CA LEU A 512 -27.05 6.24 14.36
C LEU A 512 -27.92 5.51 13.33
N GLY A 513 -28.81 4.60 13.76
CA GLY A 513 -29.67 3.81 12.86
C GLY A 513 -28.88 2.83 11.99
N GLU A 514 -27.66 2.46 12.39
CA GLU A 514 -26.80 1.59 11.59
C GLU A 514 -27.02 0.11 11.90
N HIS A 515 -27.48 -0.22 13.12
CA HIS A 515 -27.82 -1.58 13.53
C HIS A 515 -29.00 -1.58 14.53
N THR A 516 -29.66 -2.73 14.66
CA THR A 516 -30.68 -2.99 15.70
C THR A 516 -30.04 -3.51 16.99
N PRO A 517 -30.72 -3.41 18.15
CA PRO A 517 -30.24 -4.02 19.39
C PRO A 517 -29.95 -5.53 19.27
N ALA A 518 -30.77 -6.27 18.51
CA ALA A 518 -30.54 -7.70 18.28
C ALA A 518 -29.22 -7.96 17.54
N GLN A 519 -28.89 -7.12 16.55
CA GLN A 519 -27.63 -7.23 15.79
C GLN A 519 -26.40 -6.87 16.62
N THR A 520 -26.51 -5.93 17.56
CA THR A 520 -25.41 -5.57 18.45
C THR A 520 -25.20 -6.63 19.53
N ILE A 521 -26.27 -7.16 20.13
CA ILE A 521 -26.22 -8.25 21.10
C ILE A 521 -25.60 -9.50 20.47
N ALA A 522 -26.06 -9.91 19.30
CA ALA A 522 -25.49 -11.07 18.61
C ALA A 522 -24.01 -10.88 18.24
N GLY A 523 -23.64 -9.68 17.80
CA GLY A 523 -22.24 -9.33 17.54
C GLY A 523 -21.37 -9.47 18.80
N THR A 524 -21.82 -8.90 19.92
CA THR A 524 -21.14 -9.01 21.21
C THR A 524 -20.99 -10.46 21.64
N ALA A 525 -22.08 -11.25 21.62
CA ALA A 525 -22.06 -12.65 22.02
C ALA A 525 -21.09 -13.48 21.17
N LEU A 526 -21.09 -13.28 19.85
CA LEU A 526 -20.18 -13.96 18.93
C LEU A 526 -18.72 -13.59 19.21
N GLY A 527 -18.42 -12.29 19.36
CA GLY A 527 -17.06 -11.81 19.63
C GLY A 527 -16.50 -12.37 20.95
N THR A 528 -17.31 -12.35 22.02
CA THR A 528 -16.93 -12.95 23.30
C THR A 528 -16.73 -14.46 23.19
N ALA A 529 -17.63 -15.19 22.53
CA ALA A 529 -17.53 -16.64 22.38
C ALA A 529 -16.28 -17.05 21.59
N VAL A 530 -15.98 -16.39 20.48
CA VAL A 530 -14.78 -16.65 19.68
C VAL A 530 -13.52 -16.35 20.48
N ALA A 531 -13.44 -15.18 21.13
CA ALA A 531 -12.27 -14.82 21.93
C ALA A 531 -12.07 -15.78 23.10
N ALA A 532 -13.12 -16.10 23.86
CA ALA A 532 -13.02 -17.03 24.97
C ALA A 532 -12.60 -18.43 24.51
N ALA A 533 -13.18 -18.96 23.43
CA ALA A 533 -12.83 -20.27 22.89
C ALA A 533 -11.35 -20.33 22.48
N ILE A 534 -10.86 -19.35 21.73
CA ILE A 534 -9.46 -19.34 21.27
C ILE A 534 -8.48 -19.16 22.45
N LEU A 535 -8.78 -18.29 23.41
CA LEU A 535 -7.84 -17.93 24.48
C LEU A 535 -7.80 -18.96 25.62
N THR A 536 -8.79 -19.86 25.71
CA THR A 536 -8.84 -20.95 26.69
C THR A 536 -8.32 -22.28 26.15
N LEU A 537 -8.12 -22.41 24.84
CA LEU A 537 -7.45 -23.57 24.25
C LEU A 537 -5.94 -23.49 24.49
N PRO A 538 -5.27 -24.62 24.83
CA PRO A 538 -3.82 -24.68 24.80
C PRO A 538 -3.34 -24.55 23.36
N LEU A 539 -2.45 -23.58 23.09
CA LEU A 539 -1.82 -23.36 21.79
C LEU A 539 -0.64 -24.29 21.54
#